data_AF-A0AAD7UDM7-F1
#
_entry.id   AF-A0AAD7UDM7-F1
#
_cell.length_a   1.000
_cell.length_b   1.000
_cell.length_c   1.000
_cell.angle_alpha   90.00
_cell.angle_beta   90.00
_cell.angle_gamma   90.00
#
_symmetry.space_group_name_H-M   'P 1'
#
loop_
_entity.id
_entity.type
_entity.pdbx_description
1 polymer ?
#
loop_
_entity_poly.entity_id
_entity_poly.type
_entity_poly.pdbx_seq_one_letter_code
_entity_poly.pdbx_strand_id
1 'polypeptide(L)'
;MAGSIVAGGAALAIAAGCLLLVARRKTSQAQQKVQADQEALATTDGSAAGSTQESGARPKSHRSNRIDDLVVNSKMVADALLAVGETVPGIAPVCATAKVILDGVAGLHRKASDVRTAGERVAKTLQVLEILADNADKVRDGDDAKELVSCRMSELHDLMRLMQEQIESFKDRGWLRRKWGFVNYASKLTDLDAAVVECLDDLRFAYQLMNDRRVTSLLVVQKYDLEDAMVAEVRRVMREQSLDEESAALTLAEDDEANAAVANSARVAKEELAAELREHLSLVAEGMSDLRGKVGVVGAKVSECVSDLQYEMARIREGLKKKSQRERAREHKMSVLEKHEICLDSIEPRPFATGSIGRLHRGTYARKTLAVKVIPLSGLSSARRTKLRGEFTNELAIMLSLRSPFVVQVATKPLTTHVVG
;
A
#
# COMPACT_ATOMS: atom_id res chain seq x y z
N MET A 1 6.98 -39.09 -63.91
CA MET A 1 7.37 -38.28 -62.74
C MET A 1 6.46 -38.62 -61.57
N ALA A 2 6.81 -39.67 -60.82
CA ALA A 2 6.22 -40.01 -59.53
C ALA A 2 7.17 -41.02 -58.87
N GLY A 3 7.66 -40.71 -57.67
CA GLY A 3 8.49 -41.62 -56.87
C GLY A 3 9.76 -40.97 -56.35
N SER A 4 9.68 -40.13 -55.32
CA SER A 4 10.83 -39.72 -54.48
C SER A 4 10.46 -39.08 -53.12
N ILE A 5 9.21 -39.15 -52.63
CA ILE A 5 8.82 -38.42 -51.39
C ILE A 5 8.68 -39.33 -50.14
N VAL A 6 8.65 -40.67 -50.28
CA VAL A 6 8.36 -41.55 -49.14
C VAL A 6 9.59 -41.85 -48.24
N ALA A 7 10.82 -41.57 -48.68
CA ALA A 7 12.03 -41.93 -47.93
C ALA A 7 12.40 -40.96 -46.79
N GLY A 8 11.87 -39.73 -46.78
CA GLY A 8 12.26 -38.69 -45.80
C GLY A 8 11.65 -38.89 -44.40
N GLY A 9 10.40 -39.37 -44.32
CA GLY A 9 9.69 -39.52 -43.04
C GLY A 9 10.22 -40.68 -42.18
N ALA A 10 10.58 -41.80 -42.81
CA ALA A 10 11.12 -42.96 -42.10
C ALA A 10 12.51 -42.70 -41.51
N ALA A 11 13.36 -41.94 -42.20
CA ALA A 11 14.70 -41.58 -41.71
C ALA A 11 14.64 -40.66 -40.49
N LEU A 12 13.67 -39.73 -40.44
CA LEU A 12 13.48 -38.82 -39.31
C LEU A 12 12.96 -39.56 -38.06
N ALA A 13 12.01 -40.49 -38.24
CA ALA A 13 11.48 -41.30 -37.15
C ALA A 13 12.53 -42.27 -36.56
N ILE A 14 13.39 -42.85 -37.41
CA ILE A 14 14.51 -43.70 -36.96
C ILE A 14 15.56 -42.85 -36.22
N ALA A 15 15.86 -41.64 -36.70
CA ALA A 15 16.81 -40.75 -36.03
C ALA A 15 16.29 -40.28 -34.65
N ALA A 16 15.00 -39.95 -34.54
CA ALA A 16 14.35 -39.61 -33.28
C ALA A 16 14.32 -40.82 -32.31
N GLY A 17 14.00 -42.01 -32.80
CA GLY A 17 14.06 -43.25 -32.03
C GLY A 17 15.48 -43.58 -31.54
N CYS A 18 16.51 -43.36 -32.36
CA CYS A 18 17.90 -43.54 -31.97
C CYS A 18 18.36 -42.51 -30.92
N LEU A 19 17.92 -41.25 -31.04
CA LEU A 19 18.20 -40.20 -30.05
C LEU A 19 17.52 -40.51 -28.70
N LEU A 20 16.27 -40.99 -28.70
CA LEU A 20 15.57 -41.45 -27.50
C LEU A 20 16.24 -42.67 -26.87
N LEU A 21 16.75 -43.62 -27.66
CA LEU A 21 17.49 -44.77 -27.15
C LEU A 21 18.85 -44.39 -26.55
N VAL A 22 19.54 -43.41 -27.13
CA VAL A 22 20.81 -42.88 -26.58
C VAL A 22 20.56 -42.07 -25.31
N ALA A 23 19.50 -41.26 -25.27
CA ALA A 23 19.06 -40.56 -24.06
C ALA A 23 18.68 -41.55 -22.95
N ARG A 24 17.88 -42.58 -23.26
CA ARG A 24 17.52 -43.68 -22.33
C ARG A 24 18.72 -44.43 -21.79
N ARG A 25 19.75 -44.70 -22.60
CA ARG A 25 20.98 -45.35 -22.13
C ARG A 25 21.75 -44.49 -21.14
N LYS A 26 21.81 -43.16 -21.35
CA LYS A 26 22.49 -42.26 -20.44
C LYS A 26 21.73 -42.06 -19.12
N THR A 27 20.40 -41.96 -19.15
CA THR A 27 19.58 -41.84 -17.94
C THR A 27 19.55 -43.13 -17.12
N SER A 28 19.46 -44.29 -17.77
CA SER A 28 19.55 -45.59 -17.10
C SER A 28 20.91 -45.83 -16.42
N GLN A 29 22.02 -45.42 -17.07
CA GLN A 29 23.35 -45.48 -16.45
C GLN A 29 23.50 -44.52 -15.27
N ALA A 30 22.90 -43.32 -15.34
CA ALA A 30 22.90 -42.38 -14.23
C ALA A 30 22.07 -42.88 -13.04
N GLN A 31 20.91 -43.49 -13.29
CA GLN A 31 20.06 -44.09 -12.24
C GLN A 31 20.69 -45.33 -11.60
N GLN A 32 21.33 -46.21 -12.38
CA GLN A 32 22.07 -47.36 -11.83
C GLN A 32 23.25 -46.93 -10.96
N LYS A 33 23.93 -45.83 -11.31
CA LYS A 33 25.02 -45.29 -10.50
C LYS A 33 24.51 -44.72 -9.16
N VAL A 34 23.38 -44.01 -9.18
CA VAL A 34 22.74 -43.50 -7.95
C VAL A 34 22.23 -44.62 -7.06
N GLN A 35 21.75 -45.72 -7.63
CA GLN A 35 21.28 -46.89 -6.87
C GLN A 35 22.45 -47.70 -6.27
N ALA A 36 23.54 -47.85 -7.01
CA ALA A 36 24.78 -48.46 -6.51
C ALA A 36 25.41 -47.65 -5.37
N ASP A 37 25.38 -46.31 -5.45
CA ASP A 37 25.87 -45.43 -4.38
C ASP A 37 24.98 -45.48 -3.12
N GLN A 38 23.68 -45.80 -3.26
CA GLN A 38 22.76 -46.01 -2.14
C GLN A 38 22.95 -47.37 -1.45
N GLU A 39 23.25 -48.43 -2.21
CA GLU A 39 23.53 -49.76 -1.66
C GLU A 39 24.92 -49.83 -0.98
N ALA A 40 25.90 -49.08 -1.49
CA ALA A 40 27.21 -48.92 -0.85
C ALA A 40 27.13 -48.18 0.51
N LEU A 41 26.14 -47.29 0.69
CA LEU A 41 25.91 -46.57 1.95
C LEU A 41 25.15 -47.42 2.98
N ALA A 42 24.31 -48.36 2.53
CA ALA A 42 23.53 -49.25 3.39
C ALA A 42 24.34 -50.43 3.95
N THR A 43 25.52 -50.70 3.40
CA THR A 43 26.41 -51.82 3.82
C THR A 43 27.48 -51.41 4.83
N THR A 44 27.55 -50.14 5.23
CA THR A 44 28.54 -49.61 6.19
C THR A 44 28.06 -49.41 7.63
N ASP A 45 26.82 -49.77 7.97
CA ASP A 45 26.33 -49.70 9.36
C ASP A 45 26.24 -51.09 9.99
N GLY A 46 27.38 -51.56 10.48
CA GLY A 46 27.45 -52.80 11.24
C GLY A 46 28.83 -53.04 11.85
N SER A 47 29.25 -52.22 12.83
CA SER A 47 29.97 -52.66 14.04
C SER A 47 30.49 -51.48 14.88
N ALA A 48 30.41 -51.67 16.20
CA ALA A 48 31.23 -51.08 17.28
C ALA A 48 30.90 -49.68 17.83
N ALA A 49 30.23 -49.74 18.99
CA ALA A 49 30.43 -48.97 20.22
C ALA A 49 31.65 -48.02 20.32
N GLY A 50 31.38 -46.83 20.89
CA GLY A 50 32.28 -46.20 21.85
C GLY A 50 32.87 -44.84 21.47
N SER A 51 32.61 -43.87 22.34
CA SER A 51 33.36 -42.63 22.62
C SER A 51 33.00 -41.34 21.87
N THR A 52 33.14 -40.29 22.67
CA THR A 52 32.73 -38.91 22.55
C THR A 52 33.71 -38.07 21.71
N GLN A 53 33.18 -37.01 21.10
CA GLN A 53 33.82 -35.71 20.82
C GLN A 53 34.18 -35.38 19.36
N GLU A 54 33.69 -34.18 18.98
CA GLU A 54 34.18 -33.21 17.99
C GLU A 54 34.08 -33.43 16.47
N SER A 55 33.50 -32.40 15.85
CA SER A 55 33.85 -31.82 14.54
C SER A 55 33.70 -32.71 13.30
N GLY A 56 32.62 -32.44 12.55
CA GLY A 56 32.46 -32.94 11.19
C GLY A 56 31.51 -32.06 10.40
N ALA A 57 32.05 -30.98 9.82
CA ALA A 57 31.36 -30.20 8.80
C ALA A 57 30.97 -31.13 7.62
N ARG A 58 29.68 -31.50 7.52
CA ARG A 58 29.15 -32.20 6.35
C ARG A 58 29.35 -31.33 5.10
N PRO A 59 29.83 -31.87 3.98
CA PRO A 59 30.19 -31.07 2.81
C PRO A 59 28.92 -30.53 2.14
N LYS A 60 28.74 -29.20 2.16
CA LYS A 60 27.69 -28.48 1.44
C LYS A 60 27.73 -28.74 -0.09
N SER A 61 28.83 -29.29 -0.62
CA SER A 61 29.07 -29.47 -2.07
C SER A 61 28.23 -30.56 -2.73
N HIS A 62 27.95 -31.69 -2.07
CA HIS A 62 27.23 -32.80 -2.73
C HIS A 62 25.73 -32.53 -2.93
N ARG A 63 25.12 -31.64 -2.14
CA ARG A 63 23.67 -31.39 -2.17
C ARG A 63 23.25 -30.32 -3.18
N SER A 64 24.13 -29.35 -3.49
CA SER A 64 23.91 -28.39 -4.59
C SER A 64 24.02 -29.10 -5.94
N ASN A 65 25.06 -29.92 -6.12
CA ASN A 65 25.31 -30.65 -7.36
C ASN A 65 24.10 -31.51 -7.76
N ARG A 66 23.40 -32.12 -6.78
CA ARG A 66 22.23 -32.96 -7.04
C ARG A 66 21.03 -32.21 -7.64
N ILE A 67 20.85 -30.93 -7.32
CA ILE A 67 19.76 -30.11 -7.89
C ILE A 67 20.15 -29.50 -9.21
N ASP A 68 21.41 -29.11 -9.36
CA ASP A 68 21.94 -28.68 -10.64
C ASP A 68 21.84 -29.85 -11.66
N ASP A 69 22.17 -31.07 -11.24
CA ASP A 69 21.99 -32.30 -12.03
C ASP A 69 20.51 -32.59 -12.34
N LEU A 70 19.61 -32.42 -11.35
CA LEU A 70 18.16 -32.57 -11.54
C LEU A 70 17.66 -31.60 -12.62
N VAL A 71 18.02 -30.32 -12.51
CA VAL A 71 17.62 -29.27 -13.46
C VAL A 71 18.10 -29.60 -14.87
N VAL A 72 19.37 -29.98 -15.02
CA VAL A 72 19.94 -30.33 -16.34
C VAL A 72 19.22 -31.54 -16.92
N ASN A 73 19.06 -32.61 -16.14
CA ASN A 73 18.39 -33.84 -16.59
C ASN A 73 16.92 -33.57 -16.97
N SER A 74 16.19 -32.81 -16.16
CA SER A 74 14.79 -32.47 -16.43
C SER A 74 14.62 -31.57 -17.64
N LYS A 75 15.55 -30.62 -17.88
CA LYS A 75 15.55 -29.84 -19.13
C LYS A 75 15.78 -30.72 -20.36
N MET A 76 16.69 -31.70 -20.27
CA MET A 76 16.88 -32.67 -21.34
C MET A 76 15.62 -33.49 -21.63
N VAL A 77 14.88 -33.91 -20.59
CA VAL A 77 13.59 -34.59 -20.75
C VAL A 77 12.57 -33.66 -21.43
N ALA A 78 12.48 -32.39 -21.00
CA ALA A 78 11.60 -31.41 -21.64
C ALA A 78 11.96 -31.18 -23.12
N ASP A 79 13.25 -31.08 -23.45
CA ASP A 79 13.71 -30.96 -24.84
C ASP A 79 13.40 -32.21 -25.67
N ALA A 80 13.54 -33.40 -25.09
CA ALA A 80 13.16 -34.64 -25.74
C ALA A 80 11.65 -34.69 -26.01
N LEU A 81 10.82 -34.33 -25.03
CA LEU A 81 9.37 -34.25 -25.18
C LEU A 81 8.94 -33.23 -26.24
N LEU A 82 9.60 -32.07 -26.31
CA LEU A 82 9.38 -31.07 -27.37
C LEU A 82 9.77 -31.61 -28.75
N ALA A 83 10.83 -32.41 -28.85
CA ALA A 83 11.30 -33.00 -30.10
C ALA A 83 10.41 -34.16 -30.60
N VAL A 84 9.70 -34.85 -29.70
CA VAL A 84 8.73 -35.90 -30.04
C VAL A 84 7.50 -35.33 -30.78
N GLY A 85 7.26 -34.02 -30.73
CA GLY A 85 6.18 -33.34 -31.43
C GLY A 85 4.81 -33.51 -30.75
N GLU A 86 3.72 -33.19 -31.46
CA GLU A 86 2.33 -33.25 -30.95
C GLU A 86 1.77 -34.68 -30.84
N THR A 87 2.57 -35.67 -30.42
CA THR A 87 2.05 -37.02 -30.12
C THR A 87 1.09 -37.00 -28.93
N VAL A 88 1.28 -36.03 -28.03
CA VAL A 88 0.42 -35.73 -26.89
C VAL A 88 -0.09 -34.29 -27.05
N PRO A 89 -1.42 -34.07 -27.17
CA PRO A 89 -1.98 -32.72 -27.28
C PRO A 89 -1.55 -31.83 -26.11
N GLY A 90 -1.10 -30.61 -26.40
CA GLY A 90 -0.79 -29.61 -25.36
C GLY A 90 0.49 -29.87 -24.55
N ILE A 91 1.31 -30.88 -24.88
CA ILE A 91 2.55 -31.17 -24.14
C ILE A 91 3.61 -30.08 -24.28
N ALA A 92 3.65 -29.40 -25.44
CA ALA A 92 4.68 -28.42 -25.75
C ALA A 92 4.62 -27.15 -24.86
N PRO A 93 3.46 -26.50 -24.66
CA PRO A 93 3.32 -25.42 -23.68
C PRO A 93 3.78 -25.81 -22.27
N VAL A 94 3.39 -27.00 -21.79
CA VAL A 94 3.79 -27.49 -20.45
C VAL A 94 5.31 -27.64 -20.35
N CYS A 95 5.95 -28.23 -21.37
CA CYS A 95 7.41 -28.40 -21.40
C CYS A 95 8.16 -27.07 -21.47
N ALA A 96 7.65 -26.10 -22.24
CA ALA A 96 8.23 -24.76 -22.32
C ALA A 96 8.21 -24.06 -20.95
N THR A 97 7.05 -24.07 -20.27
CA THR A 97 6.89 -23.49 -18.93
C THR A 97 7.74 -24.23 -17.90
N ALA A 98 7.81 -25.57 -17.97
CA ALA A 98 8.67 -26.36 -17.09
C ALA A 98 10.16 -25.96 -17.19
N LYS A 99 10.66 -25.69 -18.40
CA LYS A 99 12.05 -25.22 -18.59
C LYS A 99 12.31 -23.88 -17.90
N VAL A 100 11.37 -22.93 -18.03
CA VAL A 100 11.47 -21.62 -17.38
C VAL A 100 11.46 -21.75 -15.85
N ILE A 101 10.61 -22.63 -15.32
CA ILE A 101 10.61 -22.92 -13.88
C ILE A 101 11.96 -23.50 -13.44
N LEU A 102 12.50 -24.46 -14.19
CA LEU A 102 13.79 -25.08 -13.88
C LEU A 102 14.96 -24.09 -13.94
N ASP A 103 14.90 -23.07 -14.82
CA ASP A 103 15.84 -21.93 -14.80
C ASP A 103 15.70 -21.11 -13.51
N GLY A 104 14.48 -20.81 -13.09
CA GLY A 104 14.20 -20.13 -11.82
C GLY A 104 14.73 -20.92 -10.61
N VAL A 105 14.49 -22.24 -10.58
CA VAL A 105 14.98 -23.14 -9.52
C VAL A 105 16.50 -23.16 -9.47
N ALA A 106 17.20 -23.20 -10.61
CA ALA A 106 18.66 -23.14 -10.64
C ALA A 106 19.21 -21.91 -9.93
N GLY A 107 18.56 -20.76 -10.10
CA GLY A 107 18.94 -19.51 -9.43
C GLY A 107 18.53 -19.41 -7.96
N LEU A 108 17.43 -20.06 -7.56
CA LEU A 108 16.73 -19.76 -6.29
C LEU A 108 16.71 -20.92 -5.28
N HIS A 109 17.08 -22.14 -5.66
CA HIS A 109 17.05 -23.33 -4.80
C HIS A 109 17.92 -23.25 -3.52
N ARG A 110 18.81 -22.26 -3.44
CA ARG A 110 19.64 -21.98 -2.26
C ARG A 110 18.96 -21.06 -1.26
N LYS A 111 17.96 -20.28 -1.69
CA LYS A 111 17.23 -19.35 -0.85
C LYS A 111 16.25 -20.08 0.08
N ALA A 112 15.46 -21.00 -0.46
CA ALA A 112 14.46 -21.75 0.29
C ALA A 112 14.44 -23.23 -0.13
N SER A 113 14.17 -24.12 0.83
CA SER A 113 13.93 -25.55 0.58
C SER A 113 12.76 -25.76 -0.38
N ASP A 114 11.74 -24.93 -0.29
CA ASP A 114 10.47 -25.13 -0.98
C ASP A 114 10.58 -24.87 -2.48
N VAL A 115 11.48 -23.97 -2.88
CA VAL A 115 11.85 -23.78 -4.30
C VAL A 115 12.47 -25.07 -4.87
N ARG A 116 13.27 -25.78 -4.07
CA ARG A 116 13.82 -27.07 -4.48
C ARG A 116 12.71 -28.12 -4.62
N THR A 117 11.84 -28.22 -3.62
CA THR A 117 10.71 -29.15 -3.65
C THR A 117 9.81 -28.91 -4.86
N ALA A 118 9.52 -27.65 -5.20
CA ALA A 118 8.76 -27.30 -6.39
C ALA A 118 9.50 -27.72 -7.68
N GLY A 119 10.82 -27.54 -7.74
CA GLY A 119 11.65 -28.06 -8.84
C GLY A 119 11.60 -29.58 -8.98
N GLU A 120 11.60 -30.31 -7.86
CA GLU A 120 11.43 -31.77 -7.86
C GLU A 120 10.03 -32.18 -8.34
N ARG A 121 8.97 -31.43 -8.00
CA ARG A 121 7.63 -31.63 -8.56
C ARG A 121 7.64 -31.45 -10.09
N VAL A 122 8.22 -30.36 -10.60
CA VAL A 122 8.33 -30.14 -12.06
C VAL A 122 9.07 -31.28 -12.75
N ALA A 123 10.16 -31.76 -12.15
CA ALA A 123 10.89 -32.92 -12.66
C ALA A 123 10.03 -34.20 -12.70
N LYS A 124 9.21 -34.45 -11.66
CA LYS A 124 8.27 -35.58 -11.61
C LYS A 124 7.14 -35.42 -12.64
N THR A 125 6.61 -34.21 -12.83
CA THR A 125 5.62 -33.89 -13.86
C THR A 125 6.15 -34.25 -15.24
N LEU A 126 7.38 -33.83 -15.58
CA LEU A 126 8.02 -34.17 -16.85
C LEU A 126 8.22 -35.68 -17.04
N GLN A 127 8.57 -36.41 -15.98
CA GLN A 127 8.66 -37.88 -16.02
C GLN A 127 7.29 -38.54 -16.27
N VAL A 128 6.22 -38.03 -15.66
CA VAL A 128 4.86 -38.52 -15.97
C VAL A 128 4.52 -38.26 -17.44
N LEU A 129 4.79 -37.07 -17.95
CA LEU A 129 4.55 -36.71 -19.35
C LEU A 129 5.35 -37.59 -20.33
N GLU A 130 6.60 -37.93 -20.00
CA GLU A 130 7.41 -38.89 -20.78
C GLU A 130 6.73 -40.26 -20.83
N ILE A 131 6.20 -40.75 -19.70
CA ILE A 131 5.46 -42.01 -19.66
C ILE A 131 4.15 -41.91 -20.47
N LEU A 132 3.43 -40.78 -20.41
CA LEU A 132 2.22 -40.58 -21.23
C LEU A 132 2.55 -40.58 -22.73
N ALA A 133 3.63 -39.90 -23.13
CA ALA A 133 4.09 -39.87 -24.52
C ALA A 133 4.48 -41.26 -25.03
N ASP A 134 5.13 -42.07 -24.20
CA ASP A 134 5.46 -43.47 -24.49
C ASP A 134 4.22 -44.38 -24.64
N ASN A 135 3.05 -43.94 -24.17
CA ASN A 135 1.78 -44.69 -24.19
C ASN A 135 0.67 -43.93 -24.93
N ALA A 136 1.03 -43.05 -25.88
CA ALA A 136 0.07 -42.23 -26.63
C ALA A 136 -0.94 -43.07 -27.44
N ASP A 137 -0.60 -44.30 -27.77
CA ASP A 137 -1.46 -45.30 -28.42
C ASP A 137 -2.54 -45.89 -27.50
N LYS A 138 -2.39 -45.74 -26.17
CA LYS A 138 -3.31 -46.32 -25.16
C LYS A 138 -4.37 -45.34 -24.66
N VAL A 139 -4.42 -44.14 -25.21
CA VAL A 139 -5.48 -43.17 -24.90
C VAL A 139 -6.82 -43.83 -25.19
N ARG A 140 -7.75 -43.74 -24.23
CA ARG A 140 -9.09 -44.32 -24.40
C ARG A 140 -9.72 -43.86 -25.71
N ASP A 141 -10.23 -44.80 -26.50
CA ASP A 141 -10.92 -44.48 -27.76
C ASP A 141 -12.18 -43.63 -27.49
N GLY A 142 -12.33 -42.56 -28.28
CA GLY A 142 -13.47 -41.63 -28.22
C GLY A 142 -13.04 -40.16 -28.23
N ASP A 143 -13.85 -39.30 -28.87
CA ASP A 143 -13.57 -37.86 -28.97
C ASP A 143 -13.55 -37.21 -27.58
N ASP A 144 -14.41 -37.66 -26.66
CA ASP A 144 -14.47 -37.20 -25.25
C ASP A 144 -13.13 -37.39 -24.51
N ALA A 145 -12.40 -38.48 -24.79
CA ALA A 145 -11.13 -38.77 -24.11
C ALA A 145 -10.01 -37.85 -24.62
N LYS A 146 -10.01 -37.54 -25.91
CA LYS A 146 -9.04 -36.59 -26.51
C LYS A 146 -9.32 -35.16 -26.06
N GLU A 147 -10.59 -34.79 -25.93
CA GLU A 147 -11.00 -33.50 -25.38
C GLU A 147 -10.59 -33.38 -23.90
N LEU A 148 -10.84 -34.42 -23.09
CA LEU A 148 -10.38 -34.47 -21.70
C LEU A 148 -8.87 -34.29 -21.59
N VAL A 149 -8.08 -35.02 -22.38
CA VAL A 149 -6.61 -34.90 -22.39
C VAL A 149 -6.18 -33.48 -22.74
N SER A 150 -6.80 -32.87 -23.77
CA SER A 150 -6.47 -31.50 -24.18
C SER A 150 -6.83 -30.47 -23.11
N CYS A 151 -7.99 -30.62 -22.48
CA CYS A 151 -8.46 -29.78 -21.38
C CYS A 151 -7.52 -29.85 -20.17
N ARG A 152 -7.20 -31.07 -19.71
CA ARG A 152 -6.29 -31.30 -18.58
C ARG A 152 -4.86 -30.86 -18.88
N MET A 153 -4.36 -31.02 -20.10
CA MET A 153 -3.03 -30.50 -20.48
C MET A 153 -2.98 -28.96 -20.46
N SER A 154 -4.07 -28.29 -20.86
CA SER A 154 -4.19 -26.84 -20.73
C SER A 154 -4.21 -26.39 -19.27
N GLU A 155 -4.98 -27.08 -18.43
CA GLU A 155 -5.03 -26.81 -16.99
C GLU A 155 -3.67 -27.07 -16.32
N LEU A 156 -2.99 -28.14 -16.68
CA LEU A 156 -1.64 -28.44 -16.20
C LEU A 156 -0.66 -27.31 -16.57
N HIS A 157 -0.77 -26.76 -17.78
CA HIS A 157 0.02 -25.60 -18.19
C HIS A 157 -0.27 -24.37 -17.31
N ASP A 158 -1.53 -24.08 -17.01
CA ASP A 158 -1.91 -22.96 -16.14
C ASP A 158 -1.41 -23.15 -14.70
N LEU A 159 -1.53 -24.36 -14.15
CA LEU A 159 -1.00 -24.71 -12.82
C LEU A 159 0.52 -24.56 -12.77
N MET A 160 1.23 -24.99 -13.83
CA MET A 160 2.68 -24.79 -13.95
C MET A 160 3.04 -23.31 -13.99
N ARG A 161 2.26 -22.47 -14.69
CA ARG A 161 2.45 -21.01 -14.71
C ARG A 161 2.26 -20.38 -13.33
N LEU A 162 1.22 -20.79 -12.59
CA LEU A 162 1.03 -20.33 -11.21
C LEU A 162 2.20 -20.75 -10.30
N MET A 163 2.74 -21.96 -10.49
CA MET A 163 3.92 -22.42 -9.77
C MET A 163 5.18 -21.60 -10.13
N GLN A 164 5.33 -21.20 -11.39
CA GLN A 164 6.38 -20.27 -11.82
C GLN A 164 6.27 -18.94 -11.07
N GLU A 165 5.09 -18.31 -11.06
CA GLU A 165 4.85 -17.03 -10.37
C GLU A 165 5.22 -17.12 -8.88
N GLN A 166 4.87 -18.24 -8.24
CA GLN A 166 5.23 -18.48 -6.83
C GLN A 166 6.73 -18.66 -6.62
N ILE A 167 7.44 -19.37 -7.51
CA ILE A 167 8.90 -19.50 -7.43
C ILE A 167 9.59 -18.15 -7.67
N GLU A 168 9.07 -17.33 -8.59
CA GLU A 168 9.63 -16.01 -8.88
C GLU A 168 9.47 -15.02 -7.72
N SER A 169 8.45 -15.17 -6.87
CA SER A 169 8.27 -14.34 -5.68
C SER A 169 9.45 -14.40 -4.68
N PHE A 170 10.26 -15.47 -4.73
CA PHE A 170 11.49 -15.60 -3.92
C PHE A 170 12.66 -14.74 -4.45
N LYS A 171 12.51 -14.11 -5.63
CA LYS A 171 13.48 -13.12 -6.15
C LYS A 171 13.35 -11.78 -5.45
N ASP A 172 12.14 -11.46 -4.98
CA ASP A 172 11.81 -10.14 -4.48
C ASP A 172 12.42 -9.90 -3.09
N ARG A 173 12.86 -8.66 -2.80
CA ARG A 173 13.47 -8.29 -1.51
C ARG A 173 12.52 -8.40 -0.35
N GLY A 174 12.82 -9.09 0.75
CA GLY A 174 11.85 -9.25 1.85
C GLY A 174 10.77 -10.30 1.56
N TRP A 175 11.09 -11.30 0.72
CA TRP A 175 10.14 -12.33 0.29
C TRP A 175 9.61 -13.12 1.49
N LEU A 176 10.43 -13.35 2.53
CA LEU A 176 10.01 -14.12 3.71
C LEU A 176 8.88 -13.42 4.45
N ARG A 177 8.99 -12.10 4.63
CA ARG A 177 7.95 -11.29 5.27
C ARG A 177 6.67 -11.24 4.46
N ARG A 178 6.80 -11.08 3.13
CA ARG A 178 5.65 -11.13 2.23
C ARG A 178 4.99 -12.51 2.23
N LYS A 179 5.75 -13.58 2.43
CA LYS A 179 5.23 -14.96 2.43
C LYS A 179 4.16 -15.17 3.50
N TRP A 180 4.20 -14.45 4.62
CA TRP A 180 3.15 -14.47 5.63
C TRP A 180 1.80 -13.96 5.10
N GLY A 181 1.79 -12.95 4.23
CA GLY A 181 0.58 -12.42 3.60
C GLY A 181 -0.09 -13.39 2.62
N PHE A 182 0.65 -14.39 2.11
CA PHE A 182 0.10 -15.43 1.22
C PHE A 182 -0.61 -16.56 1.96
N VAL A 183 -0.66 -16.53 3.29
CA VAL A 183 -1.35 -17.58 4.07
C VAL A 183 -2.85 -17.63 3.75
N ASN A 184 -3.47 -16.50 3.38
CA ASN A 184 -4.90 -16.41 3.03
C ASN A 184 -5.23 -16.16 1.55
N TYR A 185 -4.30 -15.66 0.73
CA TYR A 185 -4.63 -15.20 -0.63
C TYR A 185 -3.64 -15.72 -1.68
N ALA A 186 -4.14 -16.67 -2.47
CA ALA A 186 -3.60 -17.15 -3.75
C ALA A 186 -2.26 -17.93 -3.71
N SER A 187 -2.41 -19.23 -3.97
CA SER A 187 -1.38 -20.17 -4.44
C SER A 187 -0.25 -20.52 -3.46
N LYS A 188 -0.58 -21.26 -2.40
CA LYS A 188 0.41 -22.08 -1.68
C LYS A 188 1.02 -23.09 -2.64
N LEU A 189 2.34 -23.30 -2.58
CA LEU A 189 3.01 -24.33 -3.37
C LEU A 189 2.43 -25.72 -3.06
N THR A 190 2.01 -25.94 -1.81
CA THR A 190 1.30 -27.17 -1.40
C THR A 190 -0.02 -27.37 -2.16
N ASP A 191 -0.85 -26.32 -2.28
CA ASP A 191 -2.14 -26.40 -2.97
C ASP A 191 -1.95 -26.58 -4.49
N LEU A 192 -0.97 -25.87 -5.06
CA LEU A 192 -0.60 -26.03 -6.47
C LEU A 192 -0.06 -27.43 -6.77
N ASP A 193 0.76 -27.99 -5.90
CA ASP A 193 1.28 -29.35 -6.02
C ASP A 193 0.13 -30.37 -6.02
N ALA A 194 -0.80 -30.24 -5.06
CA ALA A 194 -1.99 -31.10 -5.00
C ALA A 194 -2.82 -31.03 -6.29
N ALA A 195 -3.07 -29.83 -6.81
CA ALA A 195 -3.78 -29.64 -8.07
C ALA A 195 -3.04 -30.22 -9.27
N VAL A 196 -1.71 -30.09 -9.33
CA VAL A 196 -0.88 -30.72 -10.38
C VAL A 196 -0.97 -32.24 -10.28
N VAL A 197 -0.92 -32.81 -9.08
CA VAL A 197 -1.06 -34.26 -8.87
C VAL A 197 -2.42 -34.76 -9.31
N GLU A 198 -3.50 -34.05 -8.97
CA GLU A 198 -4.86 -34.38 -9.40
C GLU A 198 -5.00 -34.34 -10.92
N CYS A 199 -4.51 -33.27 -11.55
CA CYS A 199 -4.52 -33.12 -13.01
C CYS A 199 -3.75 -34.25 -13.72
N LEU A 200 -2.59 -34.64 -13.18
CA LEU A 200 -1.80 -35.77 -13.70
C LEU A 200 -2.46 -37.12 -13.43
N ASP A 201 -3.26 -37.25 -12.36
CA ASP A 201 -4.00 -38.48 -12.07
C ASP A 201 -5.14 -38.70 -13.06
N ASP A 202 -5.86 -37.63 -13.41
CA ASP A 202 -6.87 -37.68 -14.47
C ASP A 202 -6.27 -38.05 -15.83
N LEU A 203 -5.08 -37.53 -16.14
CA LEU A 203 -4.33 -37.93 -17.33
C LEU A 203 -3.89 -39.40 -17.24
N ARG A 204 -3.43 -39.88 -16.08
CA ARG A 204 -3.11 -41.30 -15.83
C ARG A 204 -4.32 -42.18 -16.14
N PHE A 205 -5.52 -41.76 -15.74
CA PHE A 205 -6.76 -42.47 -16.02
C PHE A 205 -7.08 -42.49 -17.53
N ALA A 206 -6.98 -41.35 -18.20
CA ALA A 206 -7.25 -41.22 -19.64
C ALA A 206 -6.34 -42.11 -20.52
N TYR A 207 -5.09 -42.32 -20.09
CA TYR A 207 -4.09 -43.16 -20.75
C TYR A 207 -4.08 -44.63 -20.26
N GLN A 208 -5.05 -45.02 -19.42
CA GLN A 208 -5.20 -46.38 -18.89
C GLN A 208 -3.98 -46.88 -18.08
N LEU A 209 -3.29 -45.97 -17.39
CA LEU A 209 -2.04 -46.25 -16.65
C LEU A 209 -2.26 -46.48 -15.15
N MET A 210 -3.48 -46.81 -14.72
CA MET A 210 -3.83 -46.98 -13.30
C MET A 210 -2.96 -48.00 -12.55
N ASN A 211 -2.48 -49.02 -13.26
CA ASN A 211 -1.63 -50.08 -12.69
C ASN A 211 -0.13 -49.82 -12.87
N ASP A 212 0.29 -48.74 -13.55
CA ASP A 212 1.70 -48.39 -13.66
C ASP A 212 2.21 -47.86 -12.31
N ARG A 213 3.02 -48.68 -11.64
CA ARG A 213 3.63 -48.34 -10.35
C ARG A 213 4.55 -47.12 -10.43
N ARG A 214 5.17 -46.87 -11.59
CA ARG A 214 6.07 -45.73 -11.79
C ARG A 214 5.28 -44.44 -11.72
N VAL A 215 4.19 -44.34 -12.49
CA VAL A 215 3.31 -43.15 -12.48
C VAL A 215 2.74 -42.94 -11.08
N THR A 216 2.19 -44.00 -10.47
CA THR A 216 1.63 -43.92 -9.11
C THR A 216 2.64 -43.41 -8.08
N SER A 217 3.92 -43.80 -8.18
CA SER A 217 4.96 -43.32 -7.26
C SER A 217 5.33 -41.84 -7.45
N LEU A 218 5.05 -41.26 -8.63
CA LEU A 218 5.30 -39.85 -8.95
C LEU A 218 4.14 -38.94 -8.53
N LEU A 219 2.94 -39.50 -8.37
CA LEU A 219 1.69 -38.81 -7.99
C LEU A 219 1.50 -38.72 -6.46
N VAL A 220 2.57 -38.37 -5.74
CA VAL A 220 2.52 -38.13 -4.28
C VAL A 220 2.77 -36.66 -4.04
N VAL A 221 1.83 -35.95 -3.40
CA VAL A 221 1.97 -34.52 -3.04
C VAL A 221 3.23 -34.33 -2.18
N GLN A 222 4.05 -33.32 -2.50
CA GLN A 222 5.26 -33.04 -1.75
C GLN A 222 4.97 -32.23 -0.49
N LYS A 223 5.89 -32.33 0.48
CA LYS A 223 5.87 -31.54 1.70
C LYS A 223 6.74 -30.29 1.52
N TYR A 224 6.17 -29.13 1.83
CA TYR A 224 6.80 -27.83 1.71
C TYR A 224 7.18 -27.35 3.12
N ASP A 225 8.44 -27.57 3.50
CA ASP A 225 8.93 -27.39 4.88
C ASP A 225 8.79 -25.93 5.36
N LEU A 226 8.97 -24.95 4.47
CA LEU A 226 8.78 -23.54 4.81
C LEU A 226 7.30 -23.23 5.04
N GLU A 227 6.43 -23.62 4.11
CA GLU A 227 4.98 -23.38 4.26
C GLU A 227 4.43 -24.05 5.52
N ASP A 228 4.84 -25.29 5.81
CA ASP A 228 4.43 -26.00 7.02
C ASP A 228 4.92 -25.32 8.30
N ALA A 229 6.16 -24.81 8.31
CA ALA A 229 6.70 -24.06 9.44
C ALA A 229 5.91 -22.76 9.67
N MET A 230 5.58 -22.03 8.60
CA MET A 230 4.78 -20.80 8.67
C MET A 230 3.37 -21.08 9.20
N VAL A 231 2.70 -22.12 8.67
CA VAL A 231 1.36 -22.52 9.11
C VAL A 231 1.38 -22.97 10.58
N ALA A 232 2.42 -23.69 11.02
CA ALA A 232 2.57 -24.07 12.42
C ALA A 232 2.66 -22.85 13.35
N GLU A 233 3.39 -21.82 12.93
CA GLU A 233 3.60 -20.60 13.71
C GLU A 233 2.36 -19.71 13.73
N VAL A 234 1.65 -19.56 12.61
CA VAL A 234 0.35 -18.88 12.56
C VAL A 234 -0.65 -19.56 13.51
N ARG A 235 -0.74 -20.90 13.47
CA ARG A 235 -1.60 -21.67 14.40
C ARG A 235 -1.17 -21.54 15.86
N ARG A 236 0.11 -21.27 16.14
CA ARG A 236 0.58 -20.99 17.51
C ARG A 236 0.03 -19.65 17.99
N VAL A 237 0.23 -18.58 17.21
CA VAL A 237 -0.26 -17.23 17.55
C VAL A 237 -1.78 -17.16 17.64
N MET A 238 -2.51 -17.80 16.73
CA MET A 238 -3.97 -17.86 16.79
C MET A 238 -4.46 -18.47 18.13
N ARG A 239 -3.79 -19.51 18.63
CA ARG A 239 -4.15 -20.14 19.91
C ARG A 239 -3.79 -19.29 21.12
N GLU A 240 -2.66 -18.58 21.08
CA GLU A 240 -2.18 -17.78 22.20
C GLU A 240 -2.89 -16.44 22.31
N GLN A 241 -3.17 -15.79 21.17
CA GLN A 241 -3.67 -14.42 21.12
C GLN A 241 -5.14 -14.32 20.69
N SER A 242 -5.79 -15.44 20.37
CA SER A 242 -7.19 -15.49 19.89
C SER A 242 -7.44 -14.57 18.68
N LEU A 243 -6.43 -14.42 17.83
CA LEU A 243 -6.50 -13.69 16.57
C LEU A 243 -7.02 -14.58 15.45
N ASP A 244 -7.60 -13.96 14.43
CA ASP A 244 -7.86 -14.60 13.15
C ASP A 244 -6.55 -14.85 12.38
N GLU A 245 -6.60 -15.73 11.39
CA GLU A 245 -5.42 -16.18 10.63
C GLU A 245 -4.67 -15.02 9.96
N GLU A 246 -5.41 -14.02 9.46
CA GLU A 246 -4.83 -12.84 8.80
C GLU A 246 -4.08 -11.94 9.78
N SER A 247 -4.73 -11.57 10.89
CA SER A 247 -4.07 -10.75 11.91
C SER A 247 -2.88 -11.46 12.57
N ALA A 248 -2.96 -12.79 12.74
CA ALA A 248 -1.85 -13.59 13.23
C ALA A 248 -0.66 -13.58 12.25
N ALA A 249 -0.92 -13.74 10.95
CA ALA A 249 0.12 -13.69 9.92
C ALA A 249 0.76 -12.30 9.81
N LEU A 250 -0.03 -11.22 9.90
CA LEU A 250 0.49 -9.84 9.91
C LEU A 250 1.39 -9.57 11.11
N THR A 251 0.97 -10.03 12.30
CA THR A 251 1.78 -9.90 13.52
C THR A 251 3.10 -10.65 13.39
N LEU A 252 3.08 -11.86 12.82
CA LEU A 252 4.30 -12.67 12.60
C LEU A 252 5.21 -12.11 11.51
N ALA A 253 4.66 -11.39 10.53
CA ALA A 253 5.47 -10.75 9.47
C ALA A 253 6.38 -9.65 10.03
N GLU A 254 5.94 -8.97 11.09
CA GLU A 254 6.71 -7.93 11.78
C GLU A 254 7.68 -8.50 12.84
N ASP A 255 7.44 -9.72 13.31
CA ASP A 255 8.23 -10.40 14.34
C ASP A 255 9.54 -11.00 13.80
N ASP A 256 10.67 -10.40 14.17
CA ASP A 256 12.01 -10.85 13.78
C ASP A 256 12.35 -12.24 14.33
N GLU A 257 11.86 -12.59 15.52
CA GLU A 257 12.12 -13.88 16.17
C GLU A 257 11.34 -14.99 15.47
N ALA A 258 10.06 -14.75 15.14
CA ALA A 258 9.26 -15.67 14.34
C ALA A 258 9.86 -15.89 12.94
N ASN A 259 10.30 -14.81 12.28
CA ASN A 259 10.97 -14.90 10.99
C ASN A 259 12.26 -15.75 11.08
N ALA A 260 13.06 -15.58 12.14
CA ALA A 260 14.25 -16.39 12.37
C ALA A 260 13.90 -17.86 12.68
N ALA A 261 12.86 -18.12 13.46
CA ALA A 261 12.39 -19.47 13.81
C ALA A 261 11.90 -20.25 12.58
N VAL A 262 11.10 -19.62 11.73
CA VAL A 262 10.64 -20.19 10.46
C VAL A 262 11.81 -20.42 9.50
N ALA A 263 12.70 -19.44 9.35
CA ALA A 263 13.88 -19.58 8.50
C ALA A 263 14.78 -20.75 8.94
N ASN A 264 14.96 -20.94 10.25
CA ASN A 264 15.72 -22.06 10.80
C ASN A 264 15.01 -23.41 10.55
N SER A 265 13.71 -23.47 10.79
CA SER A 265 12.89 -24.68 10.58
C SER A 265 12.86 -25.11 9.11
N ALA A 266 12.76 -24.13 8.21
CA ALA A 266 12.78 -24.30 6.76
C ALA A 266 14.19 -24.42 6.15
N ARG A 267 15.24 -24.39 6.98
CA ARG A 267 16.64 -24.48 6.56
C ARG A 267 17.05 -23.43 5.53
N VAL A 268 16.49 -22.23 5.63
CA VAL A 268 16.96 -21.04 4.90
C VAL A 268 18.41 -20.79 5.29
N ALA A 269 19.27 -20.51 4.30
CA ALA A 269 20.68 -20.25 4.57
C ALA A 269 20.83 -19.03 5.51
N LYS A 270 21.74 -19.11 6.49
CA LYS A 270 21.96 -18.01 7.44
C LYS A 270 22.36 -16.71 6.73
N GLU A 271 23.10 -16.85 5.63
CA GLU A 271 23.54 -15.74 4.79
C GLU A 271 22.36 -15.08 4.06
N GLU A 272 21.36 -15.87 3.63
CA GLU A 272 20.13 -15.36 3.00
C GLU A 272 19.23 -14.69 4.04
N LEU A 273 19.07 -15.29 5.23
CA LEU A 273 18.35 -14.65 6.33
C LEU A 273 18.98 -13.31 6.72
N ALA A 274 20.32 -13.25 6.77
CA ALA A 274 21.04 -12.01 7.05
C ALA A 274 20.96 -10.99 5.89
N ALA A 275 20.77 -11.43 4.64
CA ALA A 275 20.49 -10.54 3.52
C ALA A 275 19.06 -9.97 3.63
N GLU A 276 18.07 -10.83 3.88
CA GLU A 276 16.67 -10.44 4.08
C GLU A 276 16.50 -9.44 5.23
N LEU A 277 17.15 -9.66 6.38
CA LEU A 277 17.12 -8.73 7.50
C LEU A 277 17.77 -7.38 7.17
N ARG A 278 18.87 -7.36 6.41
CA ARG A 278 19.50 -6.11 5.96
C ARG A 278 18.64 -5.36 4.95
N GLU A 279 18.01 -6.07 4.02
CA GLU A 279 17.10 -5.48 3.04
C GLU A 279 15.85 -4.91 3.72
N HIS A 280 15.32 -5.61 4.74
CA HIS A 280 14.26 -5.07 5.58
C HIS A 280 14.66 -3.76 6.27
N LEU A 281 15.82 -3.72 6.91
CA LEU A 281 16.32 -2.50 7.53
C LEU A 281 16.48 -1.35 6.53
N SER A 282 16.87 -1.67 5.28
CA SER A 282 16.92 -0.68 4.19
C SER A 282 15.52 -0.17 3.82
N LEU A 283 14.54 -1.06 3.65
CA LEU A 283 13.15 -0.68 3.34
C LEU A 283 12.53 0.17 4.46
N VAL A 284 12.79 -0.17 5.72
CA VAL A 284 12.36 0.64 6.87
C VAL A 284 13.03 2.01 6.86
N ALA A 285 14.33 2.08 6.54
CA ALA A 285 15.04 3.34 6.44
C ALA A 285 14.50 4.23 5.31
N GLU A 286 14.19 3.64 4.15
CA GLU A 286 13.55 4.33 3.02
C GLU A 286 12.15 4.84 3.40
N GLY A 287 11.32 4.00 4.00
CA GLY A 287 9.99 4.38 4.48
C GLY A 287 10.03 5.50 5.53
N MET A 288 11.00 5.46 6.46
CA MET A 288 11.22 6.52 7.43
C MET A 288 11.70 7.83 6.79
N SER A 289 12.50 7.74 5.74
CA SER A 289 12.93 8.91 4.95
C SER A 289 11.74 9.56 4.23
N ASP A 290 10.88 8.76 3.60
CA ASP A 290 9.65 9.24 2.96
C ASP A 290 8.68 9.86 3.96
N LEU A 291 8.47 9.21 5.11
CA LEU A 291 7.63 9.73 6.16
C LEU A 291 8.17 11.06 6.70
N ARG A 292 9.49 11.17 6.88
CA ARG A 292 10.16 12.43 7.24
C ARG A 292 9.93 13.51 6.20
N GLY A 293 10.00 13.17 4.91
CA GLY A 293 9.67 14.08 3.81
C GLY A 293 8.24 14.61 3.90
N LYS A 294 7.26 13.72 4.11
CA LYS A 294 5.84 14.09 4.28
C LYS A 294 5.62 14.97 5.52
N VAL A 295 6.27 14.65 6.65
CA VAL A 295 6.23 15.47 7.87
C VAL A 295 6.85 16.85 7.63
N GLY A 296 7.92 16.94 6.85
CA GLY A 296 8.52 18.21 6.43
C GLY A 296 7.54 19.08 5.63
N VAL A 297 6.81 18.50 4.68
CA VAL A 297 5.79 19.21 3.89
C VAL A 297 4.63 19.69 4.78
N VAL A 298 4.15 18.84 5.69
CA VAL A 298 3.10 19.23 6.64
C VAL A 298 3.60 20.35 7.57
N GLY A 299 4.83 20.24 8.07
CA GLY A 299 5.45 21.27 8.90
C GLY A 299 5.56 22.61 8.19
N ALA A 300 5.94 22.61 6.90
CA ALA A 300 5.97 23.82 6.08
C ALA A 300 4.59 24.46 5.93
N LYS A 301 3.55 23.66 5.62
CA LYS A 301 2.16 24.15 5.52
C LYS A 301 1.64 24.71 6.84
N VAL A 302 1.94 24.05 7.96
CA VAL A 302 1.57 24.53 9.29
C VAL A 302 2.27 25.86 9.60
N SER A 303 3.56 25.98 9.28
CA SER A 303 4.32 27.22 9.46
C SER A 303 3.76 28.38 8.62
N GLU A 304 3.33 28.12 7.40
CA GLU A 304 2.67 29.10 6.53
C GLU A 304 1.32 29.55 7.13
N CYS A 305 0.45 28.60 7.51
CA CYS A 305 -0.80 28.91 8.19
C CYS A 305 -0.62 29.71 9.48
N VAL A 306 0.40 29.39 10.29
CA VAL A 306 0.69 30.13 11.53
C VAL A 306 1.12 31.56 11.21
N SER A 307 1.91 31.74 10.15
CA SER A 307 2.37 33.07 9.71
C SER A 307 1.20 33.92 9.21
N ASP A 308 0.29 33.34 8.43
CA ASP A 308 -0.95 33.99 7.96
C ASP A 308 -1.88 34.37 9.12
N LEU A 309 -2.06 33.47 10.09
CA LEU A 309 -2.83 33.75 11.30
C LEU A 309 -2.20 34.88 12.11
N GLN A 310 -0.87 34.91 12.26
CA GLN A 310 -0.18 36.01 12.94
C GLN A 310 -0.39 37.35 12.23
N TYR A 311 -0.36 37.35 10.89
CA TYR A 311 -0.64 38.54 10.09
C TYR A 311 -2.09 39.03 10.28
N GLU A 312 -3.08 38.14 10.22
CA GLU A 312 -4.48 38.49 10.43
C GLU A 312 -4.75 38.97 11.87
N MET A 313 -4.14 38.32 12.87
CA MET A 313 -4.22 38.78 14.27
C MET A 313 -3.65 40.19 14.42
N ALA A 314 -2.53 40.51 13.78
CA ALA A 314 -1.95 41.85 13.79
C ALA A 314 -2.90 42.87 13.12
N ARG A 315 -3.50 42.51 11.99
CA ARG A 315 -4.47 43.33 11.25
C ARG A 315 -5.72 43.65 12.09
N ILE A 316 -6.30 42.63 12.72
CA ILE A 316 -7.47 42.79 13.60
C ILE A 316 -7.13 43.69 14.79
N ARG A 317 -5.96 43.48 15.42
CA ARG A 317 -5.51 44.28 16.56
C ARG A 317 -5.38 45.77 16.20
N GLU A 318 -4.87 46.08 15.01
CA GLU A 318 -4.76 47.46 14.52
C GLU A 318 -6.14 48.07 14.23
N GLY A 319 -7.06 47.29 13.64
CA GLY A 319 -8.45 47.70 13.44
C GLY A 319 -9.18 48.03 14.75
N LEU A 320 -8.97 47.23 15.80
CA LEU A 320 -9.55 47.45 17.13
C LEU A 320 -9.00 48.71 17.80
N LYS A 321 -7.69 48.99 17.70
CA LYS A 321 -7.09 50.24 18.19
C LYS A 321 -7.72 51.47 17.57
N LYS A 322 -7.91 51.46 16.24
CA LYS A 322 -8.55 52.58 15.50
C LYS A 322 -10.01 52.78 15.90
N LYS A 323 -10.77 51.69 16.10
CA LYS A 323 -12.16 51.77 16.59
C LYS A 323 -12.22 52.36 18.00
N SER A 324 -11.37 51.88 18.92
CA SER A 324 -11.30 52.39 20.29
C SER A 324 -10.95 53.88 20.35
N GLN A 325 -10.04 54.37 19.49
CA GLN A 325 -9.75 55.81 19.41
C GLN A 325 -10.95 56.63 18.92
N ARG A 326 -11.67 56.15 17.89
CA ARG A 326 -12.87 56.82 17.37
C ARG A 326 -13.99 56.85 18.41
N GLU A 327 -14.15 55.79 19.19
CA GLU A 327 -15.13 55.69 20.26
C GLU A 327 -14.82 56.68 21.39
N ARG A 328 -13.58 56.70 21.89
CA ARG A 328 -13.13 57.68 22.89
C ARG A 328 -13.33 59.13 22.44
N ALA A 329 -13.08 59.42 21.16
CA ALA A 329 -13.31 60.76 20.61
C ALA A 329 -14.81 61.14 20.58
N ARG A 330 -15.71 60.17 20.35
CA ARG A 330 -17.17 60.40 20.42
C ARG A 330 -17.63 60.59 21.86
N GLU A 331 -17.18 59.74 22.79
CA GLU A 331 -17.48 59.87 24.21
C GLU A 331 -17.03 61.21 24.76
N HIS A 332 -15.82 61.66 24.40
CA HIS A 332 -15.33 62.97 24.80
C HIS A 332 -16.22 64.10 24.28
N LYS A 333 -16.64 64.07 23.01
CA LYS A 333 -17.57 65.06 22.44
C LYS A 333 -18.91 65.07 23.17
N MET A 334 -19.48 63.90 23.46
CA MET A 334 -20.75 63.79 24.18
C MET A 334 -20.63 64.31 25.62
N SER A 335 -19.56 63.95 26.32
CA SER A 335 -19.30 64.45 27.68
C SER A 335 -19.11 65.96 27.74
N VAL A 336 -18.47 66.56 26.72
CA VAL A 336 -18.33 68.03 26.63
C VAL A 336 -19.70 68.69 26.46
N LEU A 337 -20.59 68.11 25.67
CA LEU A 337 -21.94 68.64 25.48
C LEU A 337 -22.76 68.55 26.77
N GLU A 338 -22.77 67.39 27.43
CA GLU A 338 -23.51 67.16 28.69
C GLU A 338 -23.08 68.13 29.80
N LYS A 339 -21.77 68.35 29.96
CA LYS A 339 -21.25 69.26 31.01
C LYS A 339 -21.66 70.72 30.84
N HIS A 340 -22.07 71.13 29.64
CA HIS A 340 -22.42 72.52 29.33
C HIS A 340 -23.90 72.68 28.96
N GLU A 341 -24.71 71.66 29.28
CA GLU A 341 -26.17 71.76 29.22
C GLU A 341 -26.68 72.69 30.33
N ILE A 342 -27.48 73.68 29.92
CA ILE A 342 -28.14 74.62 30.81
C ILE A 342 -29.65 74.51 30.65
N CYS A 343 -30.37 74.62 31.77
CA CYS A 343 -31.80 74.78 31.79
C CYS A 343 -32.13 76.27 31.91
N LEU A 344 -32.71 76.85 30.86
CA LEU A 344 -33.08 78.27 30.85
C LEU A 344 -34.23 78.53 31.83
N ASP A 345 -34.15 79.59 32.63
CA ASP A 345 -35.18 80.01 33.56
C ASP A 345 -36.42 80.54 32.82
N SER A 346 -36.20 81.31 31.75
CA SER A 346 -37.25 81.86 30.90
C SER A 346 -36.70 82.24 29.52
N ILE A 347 -37.59 82.30 28.52
CA ILE A 347 -37.30 82.82 27.18
C ILE A 347 -38.40 83.79 26.80
N GLU A 348 -38.03 84.98 26.34
CA GLU A 348 -38.99 85.95 25.85
C GLU A 348 -39.70 85.43 24.58
N PRO A 349 -41.05 85.53 24.51
CA PRO A 349 -41.81 84.98 23.40
C PRO A 349 -41.54 85.70 22.08
N ARG A 350 -41.19 86.99 22.12
CA ARG A 350 -40.86 87.78 20.93
C ARG A 350 -39.35 87.77 20.69
N PRO A 351 -38.88 87.48 19.46
CA PRO A 351 -37.47 87.62 19.14
C PRO A 351 -37.07 89.10 19.14
N PHE A 352 -35.86 89.40 19.62
CA PHE A 352 -35.31 90.75 19.56
C PHE A 352 -34.50 90.99 18.27
N ALA A 353 -34.10 89.92 17.57
CA ALA A 353 -33.50 90.00 16.25
C ALA A 353 -33.88 88.78 15.39
N THR A 354 -34.04 89.00 14.08
CA THR A 354 -34.38 87.96 13.11
C THR A 354 -33.36 87.97 11.98
N GLY A 355 -32.87 86.78 11.61
CA GLY A 355 -31.95 86.60 10.48
C GLY A 355 -32.47 85.53 9.52
N SER A 356 -31.78 85.34 8.40
CA SER A 356 -32.14 84.37 7.37
C SER A 356 -32.13 82.91 7.84
N ILE A 357 -31.32 82.58 8.86
CA ILE A 357 -31.07 81.20 9.33
C ILE A 357 -31.61 80.99 10.77
N GLY A 358 -32.28 81.97 11.37
CA GLY A 358 -32.86 81.80 12.71
C GLY A 358 -33.29 83.09 13.38
N ARG A 359 -33.83 82.96 14.58
CA ARG A 359 -34.34 84.07 15.40
C ARG A 359 -33.60 84.11 16.72
N LEU A 360 -33.23 85.30 17.18
CA LEU A 360 -32.60 85.51 18.47
C LEU A 360 -33.64 86.00 19.49
N HIS A 361 -33.76 85.25 20.58
CA HIS A 361 -34.62 85.54 21.72
C HIS A 361 -33.75 85.90 22.92
N ARG A 362 -34.28 86.71 23.82
CA ARG A 362 -33.63 86.97 25.10
C ARG A 362 -34.05 85.85 26.06
N GLY A 363 -33.07 85.18 26.64
CA GLY A 363 -33.27 84.16 27.65
C GLY A 363 -32.67 84.59 28.99
N THR A 364 -33.15 84.00 30.08
CA THR A 364 -32.57 84.17 31.41
C THR A 364 -32.03 82.83 31.90
N TYR A 365 -30.82 82.83 32.44
CA TYR A 365 -30.23 81.68 33.12
C TYR A 365 -29.40 82.17 34.31
N ALA A 366 -29.67 81.64 35.50
CA ALA A 366 -28.97 82.03 36.73
C ALA A 366 -28.95 83.55 36.94
N ARG A 367 -30.11 84.20 36.66
CA ARG A 367 -30.30 85.67 36.71
C ARG A 367 -29.41 86.48 35.74
N LYS A 368 -28.76 85.82 34.78
CA LYS A 368 -28.03 86.46 33.68
C LYS A 368 -28.86 86.43 32.40
N THR A 369 -28.76 87.51 31.64
CA THR A 369 -29.37 87.59 30.31
C THR A 369 -28.48 86.91 29.28
N LEU A 370 -29.07 86.02 28.48
CA LEU A 370 -28.42 85.29 27.40
C LEU A 370 -29.14 85.58 26.06
N ALA A 371 -28.39 85.47 24.97
CA ALA A 371 -28.97 85.42 23.62
C ALA A 371 -29.24 83.95 23.24
N VAL A 372 -30.50 83.63 22.92
CA VAL A 372 -30.95 82.29 22.54
C VAL A 372 -31.26 82.26 21.05
N LYS A 373 -30.48 81.52 20.28
CA LYS A 373 -30.71 81.35 18.84
C LYS A 373 -31.62 80.15 18.57
N VAL A 374 -32.80 80.43 18.04
CA VAL A 374 -33.80 79.43 17.64
C VAL A 374 -33.73 79.25 16.12
N ILE A 375 -33.43 78.02 15.70
CA ILE A 375 -33.36 77.63 14.29
C ILE A 375 -34.60 76.79 13.97
N PRO A 376 -35.53 77.27 13.14
CA PRO A 376 -36.72 76.50 12.78
C PRO A 376 -36.33 75.32 11.89
N LEU A 377 -36.86 74.13 12.19
CA LEU A 377 -36.67 72.91 11.39
C LEU A 377 -37.90 72.57 10.54
N SER A 378 -38.92 73.42 10.55
CA SER A 378 -40.12 73.27 9.73
C SER A 378 -39.76 73.31 8.24
N GLY A 379 -40.38 72.45 7.43
CA GLY A 379 -40.12 72.35 6.00
C GLY A 379 -38.91 71.49 5.59
N LEU A 380 -38.15 70.92 6.54
CA LEU A 380 -37.01 70.02 6.24
C LEU A 380 -37.39 68.54 6.29
N SER A 381 -36.88 67.74 5.34
CA SER A 381 -37.01 66.28 5.36
C SER A 381 -36.30 65.65 6.56
N SER A 382 -36.70 64.43 6.94
CA SER A 382 -36.08 63.70 8.07
C SER A 382 -34.56 63.58 7.92
N ALA A 383 -34.07 63.17 6.74
CA ALA A 383 -32.64 63.05 6.46
C ALA A 383 -31.89 64.38 6.59
N ARG A 384 -32.48 65.49 6.11
CA ARG A 384 -31.89 66.83 6.26
C ARG A 384 -31.88 67.31 7.70
N ARG A 385 -32.93 67.03 8.48
CA ARG A 385 -32.98 67.35 9.92
C ARG A 385 -31.89 66.61 10.70
N THR A 386 -31.69 65.32 10.42
CA THR A 386 -30.64 64.51 11.07
C THR A 386 -29.25 65.01 10.71
N LYS A 387 -28.99 65.32 9.43
CA LYS A 387 -27.71 65.87 8.98
C LYS A 387 -27.41 67.22 9.63
N LEU A 388 -28.36 68.16 9.57
CA LEU A 388 -28.21 69.49 10.16
C LEU A 388 -27.97 69.42 11.67
N ARG A 389 -28.69 68.53 12.37
CA ARG A 389 -28.47 68.30 13.80
C ARG A 389 -27.06 67.76 14.07
N GLY A 390 -26.59 66.80 13.28
CA GLY A 390 -25.24 66.25 13.41
C GLY A 390 -24.12 67.26 13.13
N GLU A 391 -24.29 68.11 12.14
CA GLU A 391 -23.36 69.22 11.83
C GLU A 391 -23.35 70.24 12.97
N PHE A 392 -24.54 70.66 13.42
CA PHE A 392 -24.69 71.59 14.55
C PHE A 392 -24.07 71.05 15.84
N THR A 393 -24.32 69.78 16.19
CA THR A 393 -23.73 69.16 17.39
C THR A 393 -22.20 69.10 17.31
N ASN A 394 -21.63 68.84 16.13
CA ASN A 394 -20.17 68.83 15.95
C ASN A 394 -19.57 70.22 16.09
N GLU A 395 -20.16 71.23 15.44
CA GLU A 395 -19.69 72.61 15.52
C GLU A 395 -19.79 73.15 16.95
N LEU A 396 -20.90 72.86 17.62
CA LEU A 396 -21.14 73.24 19.01
C LEU A 396 -20.12 72.62 19.97
N ALA A 397 -19.79 71.33 19.82
CA ALA A 397 -18.76 70.69 20.64
C ALA A 397 -17.37 71.35 20.48
N ILE A 398 -17.03 71.82 19.28
CA ILE A 398 -15.80 72.59 19.04
C ILE A 398 -15.88 73.93 19.75
N MET A 399 -16.97 74.69 19.58
CA MET A 399 -17.15 76.00 20.21
C MET A 399 -17.09 75.94 21.74
N LEU A 400 -17.69 74.92 22.37
CA LEU A 400 -17.63 74.70 23.81
C LEU A 400 -16.24 74.39 24.34
N SER A 401 -15.38 73.82 23.49
CA SER A 401 -14.01 73.48 23.85
C SER A 401 -13.08 74.71 23.83
N LEU A 402 -13.51 75.82 23.23
CA LEU A 402 -12.73 77.06 23.14
C LEU A 402 -13.01 77.95 24.38
N ARG A 403 -12.07 77.99 25.33
CA ARG A 403 -12.15 78.84 26.52
C ARG A 403 -11.22 80.04 26.39
N SER A 404 -11.76 81.17 25.98
CA SER A 404 -11.05 82.46 25.95
C SER A 404 -12.00 83.60 26.34
N PRO A 405 -11.54 84.61 27.11
CA PRO A 405 -12.35 85.77 27.45
C PRO A 405 -12.74 86.62 26.23
N PHE A 406 -12.08 86.40 25.08
CA PHE A 406 -12.35 87.09 23.81
C PHE A 406 -13.23 86.27 22.85
N VAL A 407 -13.67 85.07 23.25
CA VAL A 407 -14.54 84.20 22.45
C VAL A 407 -15.91 84.13 23.13
N VAL A 408 -16.98 84.25 22.33
CA VAL A 408 -18.35 84.13 22.82
C VAL A 408 -18.54 82.77 23.46
N GLN A 409 -18.88 82.75 24.74
CA GLN A 409 -19.21 81.51 25.43
C GLN A 409 -20.58 81.02 24.98
N VAL A 410 -20.61 79.77 24.53
CA VAL A 410 -21.84 79.08 24.12
C VAL A 410 -22.22 78.11 25.23
N ALA A 411 -23.52 77.89 25.41
CA ALA A 411 -24.06 76.85 26.27
C ALA A 411 -25.11 76.07 25.48
N THR A 412 -25.35 74.83 25.88
CA THR A 412 -26.29 73.94 25.19
C THR A 412 -27.57 73.81 25.98
N LYS A 413 -28.69 73.49 25.31
CA LYS A 413 -29.92 73.06 25.98
C LYS A 413 -30.12 71.58 25.66
N PRO A 414 -30.66 70.75 26.58
CA PRO A 414 -30.95 69.35 26.30
C PRO A 414 -31.72 69.21 24.98
N LEU A 415 -31.23 68.35 24.09
CA LEU A 415 -31.87 68.03 22.80
C LEU A 415 -33.12 67.14 22.97
N THR A 416 -33.56 66.90 24.21
CA THR A 416 -34.78 66.18 24.52
C THR A 416 -35.99 66.95 24.00
N THR A 417 -36.60 66.33 22.99
CA THR A 417 -37.89 66.64 22.38
C THR A 417 -38.90 67.24 23.34
N HIS A 418 -39.26 68.49 23.10
CA HIS A 418 -40.61 68.98 23.35
C HIS A 418 -41.29 69.21 22.00
N VAL A 419 -42.08 68.23 21.59
CA VAL A 419 -43.28 68.50 20.80
C VAL A 419 -44.25 69.15 21.78
N VAL A 420 -44.58 70.41 21.56
CA VAL A 420 -45.70 71.07 22.24
C VAL A 420 -46.45 71.83 21.16
N GLY A 421 -47.71 71.41 20.92
CA GLY A 421 -48.75 72.14 20.20
C GLY A 421 -48.53 72.32 18.72
#